data_AF-A0A7W9T128-F1
#
_entry.id   AF-A0A7W9T128-F1
#
_cell.length_a   1.000
_cell.length_b   1.000
_cell.length_c   1.000
_cell.angle_alpha   90.00
_cell.angle_beta   90.00
_cell.angle_gamma   90.00
#
_symmetry.space_group_name_H-M   'P 1'
#
loop_
_entity.id
_entity.type
_entity.pdbx_description
1 polymer ?
#
loop_
_entity_poly.entity_id
_entity_poly.type
_entity_poly.pdbx_seq_one_letter_code
_entity_poly.pdbx_strand_id
1 'polypeptide(L)'
;MPSPVLFYAPRLVAATLITTALAGCLSLDSKPDTCSTEVLAPTTQVLSPATGQVGTPVTVRYTLQIINGCGEFKSLSEQRSGNHIYLSPVVAYQGCVCPEVVSSYEGSYPFTATQPGTYIFHFPSATPTPLTDTLVVQ
;
A
#
# COMPACT_ATOMS: atom_id res chain seq x y z
N MET A 1 -35.72 67.29 -32.90
CA MET A 1 -34.98 68.53 -32.51
C MET A 1 -35.49 68.92 -31.13
N PRO A 2 -34.67 69.32 -30.14
CA PRO A 2 -33.26 69.71 -30.19
C PRO A 2 -32.34 68.88 -29.26
N SER A 3 -31.03 69.03 -29.47
CA SER A 3 -29.94 68.79 -28.51
C SER A 3 -29.89 69.96 -27.49
N PRO A 4 -28.80 70.31 -26.74
CA PRO A 4 -27.49 69.65 -26.53
C PRO A 4 -26.92 69.84 -25.08
N VAL A 5 -25.61 69.59 -24.92
CA VAL A 5 -24.63 70.27 -24.02
C VAL A 5 -24.62 69.82 -22.55
N LEU A 6 -23.51 69.56 -21.85
CA LEU A 6 -22.07 69.31 -22.09
C LEU A 6 -21.39 69.53 -20.71
N PHE A 7 -20.16 69.01 -20.57
CA PHE A 7 -19.09 69.42 -19.64
C PHE A 7 -19.39 69.23 -18.12
N TYR A 8 -18.55 68.58 -17.32
CA TYR A 8 -17.18 68.95 -17.03
C TYR A 8 -16.43 67.75 -16.42
N ALA A 9 -15.25 67.43 -16.94
CA ALA A 9 -14.15 66.84 -16.17
C ALA A 9 -13.49 67.99 -15.35
N PRO A 10 -12.73 67.80 -14.23
CA PRO A 10 -11.64 66.82 -14.13
C PRO A 10 -11.30 66.24 -12.72
N ARG A 11 -10.53 65.13 -12.78
CA ARG A 11 -9.41 64.68 -11.92
C ARG A 11 -9.31 65.20 -10.47
N LEU A 12 -9.25 64.27 -9.51
CA LEU A 12 -8.37 64.38 -8.34
C LEU A 12 -8.02 63.01 -7.76
N VAL A 13 -6.72 62.87 -7.49
CA VAL A 13 -5.96 61.71 -7.02
C VAL A 13 -6.27 61.45 -5.55
N ALA A 14 -6.49 60.19 -5.18
CA ALA A 14 -6.28 59.71 -3.82
C ALA A 14 -5.83 58.25 -3.85
N ALA A 15 -4.52 58.07 -3.79
CA ALA A 15 -3.87 56.77 -3.61
C ALA A 15 -4.09 56.29 -2.17
N THR A 16 -4.94 55.29 -1.98
CA THR A 16 -5.07 54.57 -0.70
C THR A 16 -4.25 53.29 -0.76
N LEU A 17 -3.11 53.28 -0.05
CA LEU A 17 -2.34 52.09 0.27
C LEU A 17 -3.21 51.14 1.10
N ILE A 18 -3.55 49.98 0.53
CA ILE A 18 -4.17 48.87 1.25
C ILE A 18 -3.04 47.93 1.68
N THR A 19 -2.63 48.01 2.95
CA THR A 19 -1.75 47.02 3.57
C THR A 19 -2.60 45.85 4.07
N THR A 20 -2.88 44.88 3.20
CA THR A 20 -3.40 43.57 3.61
C THR A 20 -2.26 42.76 4.21
N ALA A 21 -2.24 42.67 5.53
CA ALA A 21 -1.44 41.69 6.25
C ALA A 21 -2.02 40.30 6.00
N LEU A 22 -1.53 39.60 4.97
CA LEU A 22 -1.66 38.14 4.89
C LEU A 22 -0.66 37.52 5.88
N ALA A 23 -1.02 37.51 7.15
CA ALA A 23 -0.52 36.47 8.06
C ALA A 23 -1.27 35.18 7.71
N GLY A 24 -0.94 34.60 6.54
CA GLY A 24 -1.25 33.22 6.26
C GLY A 24 -0.46 32.38 7.25
N CYS A 25 -1.12 31.95 8.33
CA CYS A 25 -0.65 30.85 9.16
C CYS A 25 -0.51 29.63 8.25
N LEU A 26 0.69 29.42 7.71
CA LEU A 26 1.12 28.10 7.27
C LEU A 26 1.19 27.25 8.54
N SER A 27 0.10 26.55 8.84
CA SER A 27 0.14 25.43 9.77
C SER A 27 1.09 24.40 9.16
N LEU A 28 2.37 24.51 9.49
CA LEU A 28 3.35 23.45 9.35
C LEU A 28 2.95 22.37 10.35
N ASP A 29 2.04 21.50 9.93
CA ASP A 29 1.76 20.21 10.59
C ASP A 29 3.06 19.40 10.50
N SER A 30 3.96 19.67 11.44
CA SER A 30 5.19 18.92 11.61
C SER A 30 4.78 17.59 12.23
N LYS A 31 4.29 16.65 11.40
CA LYS A 31 4.24 15.25 11.82
C LYS A 31 5.66 14.88 12.26
N PRO A 32 5.85 14.32 13.45
CA PRO A 32 7.17 13.79 13.78
C PRO A 32 7.54 12.79 12.69
N ASP A 33 8.77 12.87 12.19
CA ASP A 33 9.35 11.91 11.26
C ASP A 33 9.37 10.53 11.92
N THR A 34 8.24 9.82 11.91
CA THR A 34 8.19 8.43 12.30
C THR A 34 8.76 7.66 11.12
N CYS A 35 10.05 7.34 11.16
CA CYS A 35 10.72 6.47 10.18
C CYS A 35 10.22 5.02 10.32
N SER A 36 8.94 4.83 10.09
CA SER A 36 8.19 3.59 10.24
C SER A 36 7.31 3.43 9.01
N THR A 37 7.48 2.35 8.27
CA THR A 37 6.64 2.05 7.12
C THR A 37 6.25 0.58 7.09
N GLU A 38 5.09 0.30 6.55
CA GLU A 38 4.61 -1.05 6.30
C GLU A 38 4.40 -1.23 4.80
N VAL A 39 4.91 -2.32 4.27
CA VAL A 39 4.83 -2.62 2.84
C VAL A 39 4.46 -4.07 2.62
N LEU A 40 3.87 -4.36 1.46
CA LEU A 40 3.74 -5.73 0.99
C LEU A 40 5.13 -6.26 0.66
N ALA A 41 5.48 -7.40 1.24
CA ALA A 41 6.75 -8.04 0.99
C ALA A 41 6.68 -8.89 -0.28
N PRO A 42 7.67 -8.80 -1.18
CA PRO A 42 7.73 -9.68 -2.33
C PRO A 42 7.98 -11.12 -1.87
N THR A 43 7.14 -12.04 -2.32
CA THR A 43 7.32 -13.47 -2.14
C THR A 43 8.24 -14.01 -3.24
N THR A 44 9.24 -14.78 -2.84
CA THR A 44 10.22 -15.41 -3.74
C THR A 44 9.90 -16.89 -4.00
N GLN A 45 9.13 -17.52 -3.12
CA GLN A 45 8.70 -18.91 -3.27
C GLN A 45 7.34 -19.13 -2.60
N VAL A 46 6.50 -19.94 -3.21
CA VAL A 46 5.28 -20.51 -2.62
C VAL A 46 5.25 -22.00 -2.95
N LEU A 47 4.89 -22.83 -1.97
CA LEU A 47 4.80 -24.28 -2.08
C LEU A 47 3.57 -24.78 -1.33
N SER A 48 2.60 -25.29 -2.07
CA SER A 48 1.41 -25.97 -1.59
C SER A 48 1.49 -27.47 -1.94
N PRO A 49 0.82 -28.35 -1.18
CA PRO A 49 0.66 -29.73 -1.60
C PRO A 49 -0.09 -29.79 -2.95
N ALA A 50 0.30 -30.71 -3.82
CA ALA A 50 -0.37 -30.87 -5.11
C ALA A 50 -1.86 -31.26 -4.96
N THR A 51 -2.17 -32.02 -3.91
CA THR A 51 -3.52 -32.54 -3.65
C THR A 51 -3.92 -32.41 -2.18
N GLY A 52 -5.22 -32.24 -1.93
CA GLY A 52 -5.83 -32.22 -0.60
C GLY A 52 -7.21 -32.90 -0.58
N GLN A 53 -7.81 -32.97 0.60
CA GLN A 53 -9.14 -33.55 0.82
C GLN A 53 -10.05 -32.50 1.46
N VAL A 54 -11.33 -32.50 1.11
CA VAL A 54 -12.32 -31.60 1.74
C VAL A 54 -12.30 -31.74 3.26
N GLY A 55 -12.30 -30.60 3.96
CA GLY A 55 -12.30 -30.55 5.42
C GLY A 55 -10.97 -30.93 6.09
N THR A 56 -9.94 -31.32 5.32
CA THR A 56 -8.62 -31.64 5.86
C THR A 56 -7.68 -30.45 5.69
N PRO A 57 -7.05 -29.94 6.77
CA PRO A 57 -6.11 -28.84 6.66
C PRO A 57 -4.85 -29.26 5.90
N VAL A 58 -4.38 -28.37 5.02
CA VAL A 58 -3.08 -28.46 4.36
C VAL A 58 -2.26 -27.22 4.68
N THR A 59 -0.94 -27.33 4.55
CA THR A 59 -0.02 -26.22 4.83
C THR A 59 0.58 -25.69 3.54
N VAL A 60 0.30 -24.43 3.22
CA VAL A 60 0.99 -23.69 2.16
C VAL A 60 2.20 -22.99 2.78
N ARG A 61 3.40 -23.22 2.26
CA ARG A 61 4.64 -22.57 2.70
C ARG A 61 4.99 -21.44 1.75
N TYR A 62 5.56 -20.37 2.28
CA TYR A 62 6.01 -19.25 1.47
C TYR A 62 7.31 -18.65 2.01
N THR A 63 8.10 -18.07 1.13
CA THR A 63 9.35 -17.38 1.45
C THR A 63 9.26 -15.94 0.98
N LEU A 64 9.54 -15.00 1.86
CA LEU A 64 9.56 -13.57 1.59
C LEU A 64 10.99 -13.06 1.55
N GLN A 65 11.21 -11.99 0.79
CA GLN A 65 12.44 -11.21 0.86
C GLN A 65 12.21 -9.94 1.69
N ILE A 66 13.05 -9.75 2.71
CA ILE A 66 13.14 -8.52 3.49
C ILE A 66 14.37 -7.76 3.00
N ILE A 67 14.18 -6.53 2.54
CA ILE A 67 15.17 -5.85 1.67
C ILE A 67 16.26 -5.09 2.45
N ASN A 68 16.10 -4.89 3.76
CA ASN A 68 17.12 -4.27 4.62
C ASN A 68 16.93 -4.70 6.09
N GLY A 69 17.92 -4.38 6.93
CA GLY A 69 17.99 -4.84 8.32
C GLY A 69 16.98 -4.23 9.30
N CYS A 70 16.14 -3.29 8.88
CA CYS A 70 15.05 -2.76 9.72
C CYS A 70 13.73 -3.50 9.54
N GLY A 71 13.66 -4.42 8.58
CA GLY A 71 12.42 -5.09 8.21
C GLY A 71 12.14 -6.30 9.08
N GLU A 72 10.91 -6.40 9.59
CA GLU A 72 10.39 -7.56 10.29
C GLU A 72 9.03 -7.98 9.73
N PHE A 73 8.80 -9.29 9.65
CA PHE A 73 7.48 -9.80 9.30
C PHE A 73 6.46 -9.35 10.35
N LYS A 74 5.38 -8.71 9.88
CA LYS A 74 4.32 -8.20 10.75
C LYS A 74 3.07 -9.07 10.72
N SER A 75 2.56 -9.37 9.53
CA SER A 75 1.30 -10.08 9.38
C SER A 75 1.13 -10.69 7.98
N LEU A 76 0.14 -11.57 7.85
CA LEU A 76 -0.35 -12.10 6.59
C LEU A 76 -1.83 -11.74 6.46
N SER A 77 -2.18 -10.91 5.47
CA SER A 77 -3.58 -10.61 5.15
C SER A 77 -4.10 -11.58 4.11
N GLU A 78 -5.36 -11.99 4.25
CA GLU A 78 -6.04 -12.90 3.34
C GLU A 78 -7.26 -12.22 2.71
N GLN A 79 -7.44 -12.40 1.40
CA GLN A 79 -8.69 -12.11 0.70
C GLN A 79 -9.08 -13.30 -0.18
N ARG A 80 -10.38 -13.54 -0.36
CA ARG A 80 -10.89 -14.64 -1.18
C ARG A 80 -11.84 -14.16 -2.27
N SER A 81 -11.73 -14.77 -3.45
CA SER A 81 -12.69 -14.66 -4.53
C SER A 81 -12.91 -16.05 -5.15
N GLY A 82 -13.96 -16.75 -4.69
CA GLY A 82 -14.16 -18.16 -5.04
C GLY A 82 -12.97 -19.01 -4.60
N ASN A 83 -12.37 -19.75 -5.55
CA ASN A 83 -11.20 -20.59 -5.30
C ASN A 83 -9.85 -19.84 -5.45
N HIS A 84 -9.88 -18.52 -5.58
CA HIS A 84 -8.68 -17.69 -5.57
C HIS A 84 -8.45 -17.14 -4.15
N ILE A 85 -7.29 -17.48 -3.57
CA ILE A 85 -6.85 -17.02 -2.25
C ILE A 85 -5.70 -16.06 -2.44
N TYR A 86 -5.88 -14.80 -2.07
CA TYR A 86 -4.87 -13.76 -2.16
C TYR A 86 -4.22 -13.58 -0.79
N LEU A 87 -2.94 -13.90 -0.70
CA LEU A 87 -2.14 -13.85 0.52
C LEU A 87 -1.12 -12.71 0.41
N SER A 88 -1.29 -11.71 1.27
CA SER A 88 -0.55 -10.45 1.25
C SER A 88 0.29 -10.32 2.52
N PRO A 89 1.56 -10.78 2.49
CA PRO A 89 2.47 -10.65 3.61
C PRO A 89 2.90 -9.20 3.79
N VAL A 90 2.87 -8.71 5.02
CA VAL A 90 3.24 -7.35 5.41
C VAL A 90 4.53 -7.40 6.21
N VAL A 91 5.50 -6.57 5.81
CA VAL A 91 6.74 -6.32 6.55
C VAL A 91 6.72 -4.89 7.06
N ALA A 92 7.04 -4.73 8.34
CA ALA A 92 7.22 -3.42 8.97
C ALA A 92 8.72 -3.08 9.00
N TYR A 93 9.06 -1.88 8.55
CA TYR A 93 10.40 -1.31 8.62
C TYR A 93 10.41 -0.24 9.70
N GLN A 94 11.27 -0.40 10.71
CA GLN A 94 11.39 0.53 11.83
C GLN A 94 12.83 1.08 11.92
N GLY A 95 12.99 2.39 11.75
CA GLY A 95 14.27 3.07 11.87
C GLY A 95 14.57 4.03 10.71
N CYS A 96 15.29 5.10 10.99
CA CYS A 96 15.70 6.09 9.97
C CYS A 96 16.97 5.69 9.22
N VAL A 97 17.78 4.80 9.80
CA VAL A 97 19.05 4.33 9.24
C VAL A 97 19.06 2.81 9.33
N CYS A 98 19.01 2.15 8.17
CA CYS A 98 18.86 0.72 8.07
C CYS A 98 20.10 0.09 7.44
N PRO A 99 20.68 -0.98 8.01
CA PRO A 99 21.73 -1.73 7.35
C PRO A 99 21.24 -2.30 6.02
N GLU A 100 22.06 -2.24 4.97
CA GLU A 100 21.78 -2.84 3.66
C GLU A 100 21.98 -4.36 3.68
N VAL A 101 21.22 -5.04 4.53
CA VAL A 101 21.25 -6.49 4.70
C VAL A 101 19.91 -7.07 4.24
N VAL A 102 19.94 -7.80 3.14
CA VAL A 102 18.78 -8.55 2.65
C VAL A 102 18.69 -9.86 3.41
N SER A 103 17.49 -10.22 3.86
CA SER A 103 17.21 -11.48 4.54
C SER A 103 15.95 -12.15 3.98
N SER A 104 15.74 -13.41 4.33
CA SER A 104 14.55 -14.18 3.99
C SER A 104 13.73 -14.50 5.22
N TYR A 105 12.41 -14.46 5.08
CA TYR A 105 11.47 -14.95 6.09
C TYR A 105 10.68 -16.13 5.52
N GLU A 106 10.64 -17.24 6.25
CA GLU A 106 9.83 -18.40 5.90
C GLU A 106 8.54 -18.40 6.74
N GLY A 107 7.41 -18.46 6.06
CA GLY A 107 6.10 -18.50 6.68
C GLY A 107 5.27 -19.70 6.23
N SER A 108 4.17 -19.93 6.94
CA SER A 108 3.20 -20.95 6.58
C SER A 108 1.77 -20.44 6.74
N TYR A 109 0.88 -20.94 5.90
CA TYR A 109 -0.53 -20.62 5.88
C TYR A 109 -1.35 -21.92 5.92
N PRO A 110 -2.08 -22.18 7.03
CA PRO A 110 -2.97 -23.33 7.10
C PRO A 110 -4.22 -23.05 6.26
N PHE A 111 -4.53 -23.95 5.33
CA PHE A 111 -5.67 -23.85 4.45
C PHE A 111 -6.58 -25.08 4.59
N THR A 112 -7.88 -24.84 4.76
CA THR A 112 -8.90 -25.90 4.76
C THR A 112 -9.95 -25.58 3.72
N ALA A 113 -10.04 -26.42 2.69
CA ALA A 113 -11.09 -26.34 1.68
C ALA A 113 -12.39 -26.94 2.19
N THR A 114 -13.51 -26.28 1.89
CA THR A 114 -14.86 -26.75 2.24
C THR A 114 -15.58 -27.43 1.09
N GLN A 115 -15.02 -27.37 -0.13
CA GLN A 115 -15.60 -27.95 -1.34
C GLN A 115 -14.47 -28.51 -2.22
N PRO A 116 -14.75 -29.52 -3.06
CA PRO A 116 -13.80 -29.97 -4.08
C PRO A 116 -13.53 -28.87 -5.11
N GLY A 117 -12.33 -28.86 -5.68
CA GLY A 117 -11.94 -27.92 -6.72
C GLY A 117 -10.46 -27.59 -6.74
N THR A 118 -10.06 -26.79 -7.73
CA THR A 118 -8.71 -26.25 -7.82
C THR A 118 -8.66 -24.90 -7.14
N TYR A 119 -7.82 -24.80 -6.10
CA TYR A 119 -7.55 -23.58 -5.37
C TYR A 119 -6.21 -22.98 -5.83
N ILE A 120 -6.21 -21.66 -6.06
CA ILE A 120 -5.04 -20.93 -6.54
C ILE A 120 -4.64 -19.91 -5.47
N PHE A 121 -3.43 -20.04 -4.94
CA PHE A 121 -2.84 -19.10 -4.02
C PHE A 121 -2.08 -18.03 -4.80
N HIS A 122 -2.33 -16.76 -4.48
CA HIS A 122 -1.70 -15.61 -5.13
C HIS A 122 -0.88 -14.85 -4.09
N PHE A 123 0.36 -14.56 -4.43
CA PHE A 123 1.27 -13.75 -3.62
C PHE A 123 1.85 -12.59 -4.43
N PRO A 124 2.11 -11.43 -3.81
CA PRO A 124 2.89 -10.38 -4.46
C PRO A 124 4.29 -10.89 -4.79
N SER A 125 4.84 -10.45 -5.92
CA SER A 125 6.23 -10.72 -6.30
C SER A 125 6.98 -9.42 -6.55
N ALA A 126 8.29 -9.50 -6.78
CA ALA A 126 9.10 -8.35 -7.18
C ALA A 126 8.82 -7.89 -8.63
N THR A 127 7.95 -8.59 -9.36
CA THR A 127 7.57 -8.30 -10.75
C THR A 127 6.07 -7.94 -10.83
N PRO A 128 5.59 -7.38 -11.95
CA PRO A 128 4.16 -7.09 -12.14
C PRO A 128 3.27 -8.34 -12.11
N THR A 129 3.84 -9.53 -12.31
CA THR A 129 3.12 -10.80 -12.27
C THR A 129 3.12 -11.38 -10.85
N PRO A 130 1.95 -11.69 -10.26
CA PRO A 130 1.91 -12.34 -8.95
C PRO A 130 2.53 -13.75 -9.03
N LEU A 131 3.11 -14.19 -7.92
CA LEU A 131 3.55 -15.57 -7.78
C LEU A 131 2.35 -16.43 -7.40
N THR A 132 2.18 -17.57 -8.06
CA THR A 132 1.02 -18.44 -7.84
C THR A 132 1.39 -19.89 -7.65
N ASP A 133 0.62 -20.61 -6.84
CA ASP A 133 0.67 -22.06 -6.73
C ASP A 133 -0.72 -22.67 -6.54
N THR A 134 -0.86 -23.96 -6.83
CA THR A 134 -2.17 -24.61 -6.95
C THR A 134 -2.30 -25.87 -6.09
N LEU A 135 -3.45 -25.99 -5.45
CA LEU A 135 -3.88 -27.18 -4.72
C LEU A 135 -5.15 -27.75 -5.36
N VAL A 136 -5.15 -29.04 -5.70
CA VAL A 136 -6.36 -29.74 -6.15
C VAL A 136 -7.00 -30.49 -4.98
N VAL A 137 -8.23 -30.13 -4.65
CA VAL A 137 -8.99 -30.75 -3.56
C VAL A 137 -10.04 -31.69 -4.13
N GLN A 138 -10.06 -32.91 -3.60
CA GLN A 138 -11.03 -33.97 -3.94
C GLN A 138 -12.01 -34.20 -2.78
#